data_AF-A0A376FD57-F1
#
_entry.id   AF-A0A376FD57-F1
#
_cell.length_a   1.000
_cell.length_b   1.000
_cell.length_c   1.000
_cell.angle_alpha   90.00
_cell.angle_beta   90.00
_cell.angle_gamma   90.00
#
_symmetry.space_group_name_H-M   'P 1'
#
loop_
_entity.id
_entity.type
_entity.pdbx_description
1 polymer ?
#
loop_
_entity_poly.entity_id
_entity_poly.type
_entity_poly.pdbx_seq_one_letter_code
_entity_poly.pdbx_strand_id
1 'polypeptide(L)'
;MSRCRRHIDAYKAPVPVDVVEGDIREIEINNASMVVLNFTLQFLVPEDRQLLLDKIYQGLNPGGALVLSEKFSFEDAEVGELLFNMHHDFKRANGYSELEISQKRSMLENVMLTDSVETTKRV
;
A
#
# COMPACT_ATOMS: atom_id res chain seq x y z
N MET A 1 11.65 -10.98 -8.62
CA MET A 1 12.84 -10.09 -8.62
C MET A 1 13.23 -9.43 -9.95
N SER A 2 13.43 -10.17 -11.05
CA SER A 2 14.09 -9.64 -12.25
C SER A 2 13.45 -8.40 -12.89
N ARG A 3 12.13 -8.19 -12.75
CA ARG A 3 11.43 -7.07 -13.40
C ARG A 3 11.64 -5.73 -12.69
N CYS A 4 11.54 -5.67 -11.35
CA CYS A 4 11.76 -4.43 -10.58
C CYS A 4 13.20 -3.93 -10.76
N ARG A 5 14.18 -4.83 -10.58
CA ARG A 5 15.60 -4.50 -10.77
C ARG A 5 15.89 -4.00 -12.19
N ARG A 6 15.39 -4.69 -13.23
CA ARG A 6 15.53 -4.24 -14.62
C ARG A 6 14.90 -2.87 -14.89
N HIS A 7 13.75 -2.57 -14.27
CA HIS A 7 13.13 -1.25 -14.43
C HIS A 7 13.98 -0.17 -13.78
N ILE A 8 14.52 -0.39 -12.59
CA ILE A 8 15.40 0.57 -11.91
C ILE A 8 16.69 0.78 -12.70
N ASP A 9 17.36 -0.29 -13.12
CA ASP A 9 18.63 -0.22 -13.85
C ASP A 9 18.48 0.48 -15.22
N ALA A 10 17.27 0.58 -15.77
CA ALA A 10 16.99 1.30 -17.00
C ALA A 10 16.99 2.83 -16.84
N TYR A 11 16.90 3.36 -15.61
CA TYR A 11 16.94 4.79 -15.32
C TYR A 11 18.23 5.16 -14.60
N LYS A 12 18.90 6.22 -15.06
CA LYS A 12 20.11 6.74 -14.40
C LYS A 12 19.72 7.79 -13.37
N ALA A 13 19.92 7.46 -12.11
CA ALA A 13 19.84 8.40 -10.99
C ALA A 13 21.13 8.36 -10.18
N PRO A 14 21.55 9.48 -9.56
CA PRO A 14 22.73 9.52 -8.70
C PRO A 14 22.48 8.82 -7.35
N VAL A 15 21.22 8.60 -6.96
CA VAL A 15 20.84 7.91 -5.73
C VAL A 15 20.84 6.40 -5.99
N PRO A 16 21.67 5.62 -5.28
CA PRO A 16 21.66 4.16 -5.41
C PRO A 16 20.37 3.57 -4.87
N VAL A 17 19.96 2.41 -5.42
CA VAL A 17 18.76 1.68 -5.00
C VAL A 17 19.10 0.23 -4.73
N ASP A 18 18.82 -0.19 -3.50
CA ASP A 18 18.90 -1.59 -3.08
C ASP A 18 17.53 -2.25 -3.26
N VAL A 19 17.51 -3.33 -4.06
CA VAL A 19 16.28 -4.10 -4.34
C VAL A 19 16.37 -5.41 -3.57
N VAL A 20 15.49 -5.57 -2.59
CA VAL A 20 15.50 -6.71 -1.67
C VAL A 20 14.27 -7.58 -1.91
N GLU A 21 14.49 -8.89 -2.02
CA GLU A 21 13.43 -9.91 -1.90
C GLU A 21 13.26 -10.25 -0.42
N GLY A 22 12.12 -9.87 0.16
CA GLY A 22 11.87 -10.12 1.57
C GLY A 22 10.47 -9.75 2.00
N ASP A 23 10.13 -10.18 3.21
CA ASP A 23 8.92 -9.77 3.92
C ASP A 23 9.20 -8.48 4.68
N ILE A 24 8.36 -7.46 4.49
CA ILE A 24 8.50 -6.16 5.14
C ILE A 24 8.42 -6.26 6.67
N ARG A 25 7.85 -7.33 7.22
CA ARG A 25 7.83 -7.62 8.66
C ARG A 25 9.24 -7.87 9.21
N GLU A 26 10.13 -8.41 8.40
CA GLU A 26 11.49 -8.80 8.80
C GLU A 26 12.57 -7.77 8.43
N ILE A 27 12.25 -6.76 7.62
CA ILE A 27 13.21 -5.73 7.21
C ILE A 27 13.43 -4.70 8.33
N GLU A 28 14.68 -4.46 8.71
CA GLU A 28 15.02 -3.37 9.62
C GLU A 28 14.91 -2.01 8.93
N ILE A 29 14.43 -1.01 9.68
CA ILE A 29 14.30 0.37 9.20
C ILE A 29 15.24 1.21 10.04
N ASN A 30 16.28 1.75 9.40
CA ASN A 30 17.35 2.46 10.06
C ASN A 30 17.68 3.74 9.30
N ASN A 31 17.88 4.86 10.00
CA ASN A 31 18.26 6.16 9.42
C ASN A 31 17.33 6.61 8.27
N ALA A 32 16.03 6.34 8.39
CA ALA A 32 15.07 6.68 7.35
C ALA A 32 14.64 8.15 7.50
N SER A 33 14.82 8.96 6.45
CA SER A 33 14.20 10.30 6.38
C SER A 33 12.76 10.23 5.86
N MET A 34 12.42 9.18 5.11
CA MET A 34 11.09 8.96 4.56
C MET A 34 10.83 7.47 4.38
N VAL A 35 9.62 7.02 4.70
CA VAL A 35 9.12 5.67 4.41
C VAL A 35 7.81 5.78 3.62
N VAL A 36 7.62 4.88 2.67
CA VAL A 36 6.42 4.84 1.81
C VAL A 36 5.79 3.46 1.87
N LEU A 37 4.56 3.40 2.38
CA LEU A 37 3.66 2.26 2.24
C LEU A 37 2.55 2.67 1.28
N ASN A 38 2.76 2.41 -0.02
CA ASN A 38 1.81 2.79 -1.06
C ASN A 38 1.00 1.56 -1.49
N PHE A 39 -0.19 1.41 -0.92
CA PHE A 39 -1.10 0.27 -1.06
C PHE A 39 -0.44 -1.04 -0.66
N THR A 40 0.15 -1.08 0.54
CA THR A 40 0.99 -2.20 0.99
C THR A 40 0.52 -2.77 2.33
N LEU A 41 0.07 -1.95 3.27
CA LEU A 41 -0.30 -2.38 4.62
C LEU A 41 -1.53 -3.30 4.63
N GLN A 42 -2.50 -3.06 3.72
CA GLN A 42 -3.70 -3.90 3.51
C GLN A 42 -3.41 -5.37 3.15
N PHE A 43 -2.16 -5.73 2.81
CA PHE A 43 -1.75 -7.11 2.56
C PHE A 43 -1.24 -7.82 3.82
N LEU A 44 -0.97 -7.10 4.89
CA LEU A 44 -0.65 -7.70 6.19
C LEU A 44 -1.94 -8.05 6.93
N VAL A 45 -1.86 -9.10 7.76
CA VAL A 45 -2.91 -9.39 8.74
C VAL A 45 -3.01 -8.22 9.73
N PRO A 46 -4.20 -7.90 10.27
CA PRO A 46 -4.41 -6.71 11.09
C PRO A 46 -3.46 -6.61 12.30
N GLU A 47 -3.13 -7.75 12.91
CA GLU A 47 -2.23 -7.84 14.07
C GLU A 47 -0.80 -7.38 13.78
N ASP A 48 -0.32 -7.56 12.54
CA ASP A 48 1.04 -7.19 12.13
C ASP A 48 1.18 -5.71 11.75
N ARG A 49 0.05 -5.01 11.54
CA ARG A 49 0.07 -3.63 11.03
C ARG A 49 0.68 -2.67 12.03
N GLN A 50 0.23 -2.72 13.28
CA GLN A 50 0.75 -1.85 14.32
C GLN A 50 2.24 -2.13 14.58
N LEU A 51 2.64 -3.40 14.60
CA LEU A 51 4.04 -3.79 14.77
C LEU A 51 4.93 -3.20 13.66
N LEU A 52 4.47 -3.22 12.41
CA LEU A 52 5.20 -2.60 11.31
C LEU A 52 5.26 -1.06 11.45
N LEU A 53 4.16 -0.43 11.84
CA LEU A 53 4.10 1.04 12.00
C LEU A 53 5.00 1.51 13.15
N ASP A 54 5.03 0.78 14.27
CA ASP A 54 5.94 1.05 15.38
C ASP A 54 7.40 0.93 14.93
N LYS A 55 7.73 -0.12 14.17
CA LYS A 55 9.07 -0.31 13.60
C LYS A 55 9.46 0.82 12.64
N ILE A 56 8.53 1.29 11.79
CA ILE A 56 8.74 2.44 10.92
C ILE A 56 9.03 3.69 11.75
N TYR A 57 8.21 3.95 12.75
CA TYR A 57 8.35 5.12 13.61
C TYR A 57 9.71 5.15 14.32
N GLN A 58 10.15 4.02 14.90
CA GLN A 58 11.45 3.93 15.56
C GLN A 58 12.64 4.05 14.58
N GLY A 59 12.46 3.62 13.33
CA GLY A 59 13.49 3.71 12.29
C GLY A 59 13.58 5.06 11.58
N LEU A 60 12.60 5.95 11.79
CA LEU A 60 12.57 7.29 11.22
C LEU A 60 13.46 8.25 12.02
N ASN A 61 14.19 9.09 11.30
CA ASN A 61 14.92 10.20 11.89
C ASN A 61 13.95 11.27 12.44
N PRO A 62 14.38 12.10 13.42
CA PRO A 62 13.61 13.27 13.82
C PRO A 62 13.25 14.16 12.62
N GLY A 63 11.96 14.43 12.43
CA GLY A 63 11.43 15.17 11.27
C GLY A 63 11.22 14.32 10.01
N GLY A 64 11.40 13.01 10.09
CA GLY A 64 11.09 12.07 9.00
C GLY A 64 9.58 11.90 8.78
N ALA A 65 9.21 11.39 7.61
CA ALA A 65 7.82 11.25 7.20
C ALA A 65 7.45 9.82 6.78
N LEU A 66 6.24 9.38 7.14
CA LEU A 66 5.60 8.20 6.58
C LEU A 66 4.50 8.64 5.60
N VAL A 67 4.53 8.12 4.38
CA VAL A 67 3.40 8.18 3.44
C VAL A 67 2.67 6.84 3.47
N LEU A 68 1.45 6.86 3.99
CA LEU A 68 0.56 5.70 4.03
C LEU A 68 -0.61 5.93 3.06
N SER A 69 -0.69 5.11 2.02
CA SER A 69 -1.80 5.11 1.06
C SER A 69 -2.48 3.76 1.10
N GLU A 70 -3.74 3.71 1.50
CA GLU A 70 -4.49 2.44 1.64
C GLU A 70 -5.88 2.59 1.04
N LYS A 71 -6.49 1.45 0.67
CA LYS A 71 -7.90 1.43 0.31
C LYS A 71 -8.73 1.27 1.58
N PHE A 72 -9.57 2.25 1.88
CA PHE A 72 -10.44 2.20 3.05
C PHE A 72 -11.71 1.39 2.80
N SER A 73 -12.14 0.63 3.81
CA SER A 73 -13.53 0.19 3.96
C SER A 73 -14.31 1.23 4.77
N PHE A 74 -15.59 1.38 4.47
CA PHE A 74 -16.47 2.32 5.18
C PHE A 74 -17.48 1.51 5.98
N GLU A 75 -17.68 1.85 7.25
CA GLU A 75 -18.67 1.21 8.11
C GLU A 75 -20.10 1.63 7.74
N ASP A 76 -20.24 2.80 7.10
CA ASP A 76 -21.49 3.28 6.52
C ASP A 76 -21.72 2.66 5.13
N ALA A 77 -22.78 1.85 5.04
CA ALA A 77 -23.14 1.12 3.83
C ALA A 77 -23.51 2.03 2.65
N GLU A 78 -24.13 3.19 2.88
CA GLU A 78 -24.50 4.14 1.82
C GLU A 78 -23.25 4.82 1.25
N VAL A 79 -22.31 5.20 2.13
CA VAL A 79 -21.00 5.76 1.72
C VAL A 79 -20.16 4.72 0.99
N GLY A 80 -20.19 3.47 1.45
CA GLY A 80 -19.52 2.35 0.81
C GLY A 80 -20.02 2.09 -0.61
N GLU A 81 -21.33 2.08 -0.82
CA GLU A 81 -21.95 1.87 -2.14
C GLU A 81 -21.66 3.04 -3.10
N LEU A 82 -21.75 4.29 -2.62
CA LEU A 82 -21.43 5.47 -3.41
C LEU A 82 -19.98 5.45 -3.89
N LEU A 83 -19.02 5.20 -3.00
CA LEU A 83 -17.61 5.16 -3.33
C LEU A 83 -17.24 3.96 -4.22
N PHE A 84 -17.94 2.82 -4.06
CA PHE A 84 -17.82 1.70 -4.96
C PHE A 84 -18.21 2.09 -6.39
N ASN A 85 -19.36 2.74 -6.54
CA ASN A 85 -19.89 3.18 -7.84
C ASN A 85 -18.96 4.21 -8.49
N MET A 86 -18.49 5.20 -7.72
CA MET A 86 -17.52 6.19 -8.22
C MET A 86 -16.20 5.55 -8.65
N HIS A 87 -15.68 4.58 -7.90
CA HIS A 87 -14.45 3.89 -8.26
C HIS A 87 -14.63 3.05 -9.54
N HIS A 88 -15.79 2.42 -9.69
CA HIS A 88 -16.16 1.69 -10.90
C HIS A 88 -16.15 2.62 -12.13
N ASP A 89 -16.80 3.78 -12.02
CA ASP A 89 -16.87 4.76 -13.09
C ASP A 89 -15.50 5.37 -13.42
N PHE A 90 -14.67 5.63 -12.40
CA PHE A 90 -13.28 6.05 -12.61
C PHE A 90 -12.47 5.03 -13.41
N LYS A 91 -12.58 3.73 -13.09
CA LYS A 91 -11.85 2.68 -13.85
C LYS A 91 -12.36 2.55 -15.27
N ARG A 92 -13.67 2.62 -15.47
CA ARG A 92 -14.31 2.60 -16.79
C ARG A 92 -13.84 3.77 -17.65
N ALA A 93 -13.78 4.98 -17.07
CA ALA A 93 -13.30 6.19 -17.76
C ALA A 93 -11.81 6.13 -18.15
N ASN A 94 -11.00 5.35 -17.42
CA ASN A 94 -9.57 5.16 -17.69
C ASN A 94 -9.27 3.95 -18.60
N GLY A 95 -10.28 3.39 -19.28
CA GLY A 95 -10.09 2.36 -20.30
C GLY A 95 -9.74 0.97 -19.78
N TYR A 96 -9.93 0.70 -18.49
CA TYR A 96 -9.82 -0.65 -17.96
C TYR A 96 -10.99 -1.51 -18.45
N SER A 97 -10.72 -2.65 -19.09
CA SER A 97 -11.78 -3.58 -19.48
C SER A 97 -12.44 -4.19 -18.22
N GLU A 98 -13.77 -4.35 -18.23
CA GLU A 98 -14.50 -4.97 -17.09
C GLU A 98 -13.92 -6.35 -16.71
N LEU A 99 -13.34 -7.06 -17.69
CA LEU A 99 -12.68 -8.35 -17.51
C LEU A 99 -11.35 -8.28 -16.75
N GLU A 100 -10.47 -7.33 -17.08
CA GLU A 100 -9.18 -7.15 -16.37
C GLU A 100 -9.38 -6.62 -14.95
N ILE A 101 -10.43 -5.80 -14.74
CA ILE A 101 -10.84 -5.35 -13.42
C ILE A 101 -11.33 -6.54 -12.61
N SER A 102 -12.28 -7.34 -13.15
CA SER A 102 -12.86 -8.49 -12.44
C SER A 102 -11.81 -9.55 -12.08
N GLN A 103 -10.93 -9.93 -13.01
CA GLN A 103 -9.90 -10.94 -12.75
C GLN A 103 -8.87 -10.51 -11.70
N LYS A 104 -8.35 -9.29 -11.77
CA LYS A 104 -7.43 -8.78 -10.74
C LYS A 104 -8.13 -8.63 -9.40
N ARG A 105 -9.39 -8.21 -9.41
CA ARG A 105 -10.19 -7.95 -8.22
C ARG A 105 -10.52 -9.24 -7.46
N SER A 106 -10.97 -10.29 -8.13
CA SER A 106 -11.26 -11.58 -7.48
C SER A 106 -10.01 -12.27 -6.90
N MET A 107 -8.83 -12.08 -7.49
CA MET A 107 -7.58 -12.61 -6.92
C MET A 107 -7.09 -11.81 -5.71
N LEU A 108 -7.45 -10.53 -5.60
CA LEU A 108 -6.96 -9.64 -4.55
C LEU A 108 -7.98 -9.47 -3.40
N GLU A 109 -9.29 -9.59 -3.66
CA GLU A 109 -10.34 -9.44 -2.63
C GLU A 109 -10.30 -10.55 -1.56
N ASN A 110 -9.77 -11.74 -1.87
CA ASN A 110 -9.64 -12.82 -0.91
C ASN A 110 -8.38 -12.74 -0.02
N VAL A 111 -7.46 -11.80 -0.30
CA VAL A 111 -6.20 -11.63 0.44
C VAL A 111 -5.99 -10.21 0.97
N MET A 112 -6.80 -9.24 0.53
CA MET A 112 -6.73 -7.85 0.95
C MET A 112 -7.70 -7.61 2.10
N LEU A 113 -7.16 -7.18 3.24
CA LEU A 113 -7.92 -6.86 4.44
C LEU A 113 -7.92 -5.33 4.58
N THR A 114 -9.02 -4.66 4.24
CA THR A 114 -9.08 -3.19 4.32
C THR A 114 -9.45 -2.74 5.72
N ASP A 115 -8.88 -1.61 6.17
CA ASP A 115 -9.27 -0.96 7.43
C ASP A 115 -10.29 0.16 7.22
N SER A 116 -11.04 0.47 8.27
CA SER A 116 -11.82 1.70 8.32
C SER A 116 -10.92 2.94 8.44
N VAL A 117 -11.40 4.06 7.91
CA VAL A 117 -10.72 5.37 8.02
C VAL A 117 -10.43 5.72 9.49
N GLU A 118 -11.33 5.37 10.39
CA GLU A 118 -11.18 5.65 11.83
C GLU A 118 -10.04 4.86 12.47
N THR A 119 -9.84 3.60 12.05
CA THR A 119 -8.75 2.76 12.52
C THR A 119 -7.39 3.31 12.08
N THR A 120 -7.29 3.81 10.85
CA THR A 120 -6.04 4.39 10.33
C THR A 120 -5.71 5.75 10.94
N LYS A 121 -6.71 6.56 11.32
CA LYS A 121 -6.51 7.88 11.94
C LYS A 121 -5.99 7.82 13.39
N ARG A 122 -5.99 6.65 14.02
CA ARG A 122 -5.54 6.46 15.42
C ARG A 122 -4.06 6.05 15.52
N VAL A 123 -3.40 5.78 14.40
CA VAL A 123 -1.95 5.58 14.27
C VAL A 123 -1.26 6.93 14.17
#